data_AF-A0A1X7INF2-F1
#
_entry.id   AF-A0A1X7INF2-F1
#
_cell.length_a   1.000
_cell.length_b   1.000
_cell.length_c   1.000
_cell.angle_alpha   90.00
_cell.angle_beta   90.00
_cell.angle_gamma   90.00
#
_symmetry.space_group_name_H-M   'P 1'
#
loop_
_entity.id
_entity.type
_entity.pdbx_description
1 polymer ?
#
loop_
_entity_poly.entity_id
_entity_poly.type
_entity_poly.pdbx_seq_one_letter_code
_entity_poly.pdbx_strand_id
1 'polypeptide(L)'
;MKMRKFLVLGFSLSMALLLTSCNDEDATGGRIKLEVSTTSSTAGVAEARMINANELRFTSGTITIREVVFDGETTDQSVSRTIEQIAEIDYATGSVSPEVVIEVPAGNYTSVNLGIELQDDGAEPSVVIEGTYTHSDGADIPLRFEFNSGEVFEANAASVAIVDGADLVGKITFDALDWFSDIAAYQLDEARLTEGVIVISSSSNASIFDAVADRLDVATQAVFE
;
A
#
# COMPACT_ATOMS: atom_id res chain seq x y z
N MET A 1 15.67 48.05 78.29
CA MET A 1 14.85 46.82 78.16
C MET A 1 15.00 46.35 76.71
N LYS A 2 15.81 45.30 76.45
CA LYS A 2 15.41 43.96 75.94
C LYS A 2 14.41 44.07 74.76
N MET A 3 14.68 43.63 73.52
CA MET A 3 15.09 42.29 73.04
C MET A 3 15.57 42.37 71.56
N ARG A 4 16.72 41.75 71.22
CA ARG A 4 16.91 40.52 70.39
C ARG A 4 16.57 40.65 68.89
N LYS A 5 17.59 40.67 68.02
CA LYS A 5 18.14 39.55 67.19
C LYS A 5 17.12 39.00 66.17
N PHE A 6 17.44 39.02 64.87
CA PHE A 6 18.00 37.85 64.15
C PHE A 6 18.37 38.20 62.70
N LEU A 7 19.57 37.75 62.33
CA LEU A 7 20.12 37.65 60.99
C LEU A 7 19.70 36.30 60.42
N VAL A 8 19.13 36.26 59.21
CA VAL A 8 19.00 35.03 58.42
C VAL A 8 19.40 35.32 56.98
N LEU A 9 20.49 34.68 56.60
CA LEU A 9 21.07 34.54 55.27
C LEU A 9 20.21 33.52 54.50
N GLY A 10 19.69 33.87 53.33
CA GLY A 10 18.89 32.99 52.48
C GLY A 10 19.57 32.75 51.14
N PHE A 11 20.09 31.55 50.96
CA PHE A 11 20.93 31.05 49.88
C PHE A 11 20.12 30.93 48.57
N SER A 12 20.61 31.58 47.50
CA SER A 12 20.07 31.46 46.13
C SER A 12 20.49 30.10 45.54
N LEU A 13 19.51 29.21 45.33
CA LEU A 13 19.72 27.92 44.66
C LEU A 13 19.11 28.01 43.25
N SER A 14 19.93 28.46 42.30
CA SER A 14 19.62 28.35 40.87
C SER A 14 19.77 26.89 40.45
N MET A 15 18.64 26.21 40.28
CA MET A 15 18.54 24.88 39.69
C MET A 15 18.75 25.01 38.17
N ALA A 16 19.96 24.72 37.70
CA ALA A 16 20.24 24.60 36.27
C ALA A 16 19.62 23.29 35.75
N LEU A 17 18.51 23.40 35.03
CA LEU A 17 17.96 22.34 34.20
C LEU A 17 18.94 22.07 33.06
N LEU A 18 19.70 20.98 33.16
CA LEU A 18 20.42 20.40 32.04
C LEU A 18 19.37 19.76 31.12
N LEU A 19 18.89 20.53 30.14
CA LEU A 19 18.22 20.00 28.97
C LEU A 19 19.27 19.24 28.16
N THR A 20 19.35 17.93 28.37
CA THR A 20 19.96 17.02 27.40
C THR A 20 19.05 17.02 26.18
N SER A 21 19.38 17.89 25.23
CA SER A 21 18.97 17.71 23.84
C SER A 21 19.58 16.38 23.41
N CYS A 22 18.76 15.36 23.18
CA CYS A 22 19.19 14.30 22.27
C CYS A 22 19.52 15.01 20.97
N ASN A 23 20.77 14.95 20.55
CA ASN A 23 21.06 15.14 19.15
C ASN A 23 20.35 13.98 18.46
N ASP A 24 19.47 14.28 17.51
CA ASP A 24 19.20 13.35 16.42
C ASP A 24 20.55 13.21 15.70
N GLU A 25 21.35 12.25 16.14
CA GLU A 25 22.53 11.81 15.41
C GLU A 25 21.98 11.32 14.08
N ASP A 26 22.40 11.97 12.97
CA ASP A 26 22.03 11.63 11.61
C ASP A 26 22.13 10.11 11.45
N ALA A 27 20.99 9.41 11.59
CA ALA A 27 20.97 7.97 11.59
C ALA A 27 21.29 7.54 10.18
N THR A 28 22.52 7.09 9.98
CA THR A 28 22.95 6.55 8.70
C THR A 28 22.14 5.27 8.48
N GLY A 29 21.30 5.28 7.45
CA GLY A 29 20.22 4.34 7.23
C GLY A 29 20.21 3.79 5.80
N GLY A 30 19.35 2.81 5.57
CA GLY A 30 19.02 2.34 4.23
C GLY A 30 17.90 3.17 3.60
N ARG A 31 17.80 3.09 2.27
CA ARG A 31 16.74 3.66 1.46
C ARG A 31 15.91 2.52 0.90
N ILE A 32 14.60 2.54 1.11
CA ILE A 32 13.68 1.56 0.56
C ILE A 32 12.90 2.24 -0.54
N LYS A 33 13.15 1.84 -1.79
CA LYS A 33 12.36 2.26 -2.95
C LYS A 33 11.14 1.38 -3.07
N LEU A 34 9.96 1.97 -3.24
CA LEU A 34 8.75 1.20 -3.54
C LEU A 34 8.80 0.70 -4.98
N GLU A 35 8.58 -0.60 -5.16
CA GLU A 35 8.23 -1.19 -6.46
C GLU A 35 6.93 -1.98 -6.34
N VAL A 36 6.18 -1.98 -7.44
CA VAL A 36 4.91 -2.69 -7.53
C VAL A 36 5.01 -3.78 -8.58
N SER A 37 4.48 -4.95 -8.26
CA SER A 37 4.17 -5.97 -9.26
C SER A 37 2.68 -6.12 -9.42
N THR A 38 2.28 -6.39 -10.65
CA THR A 38 0.90 -6.58 -11.04
C THR A 38 0.76 -7.87 -11.84
N THR A 39 -0.43 -8.45 -11.81
CA THR A 39 -0.74 -9.70 -12.52
C THR A 39 -1.76 -9.41 -13.62
N SER A 40 -1.27 -9.27 -14.85
CA SER A 40 -2.13 -8.92 -15.99
C SER A 40 -2.76 -10.14 -16.69
N SER A 41 -2.41 -11.36 -16.28
CA SER A 41 -3.00 -12.58 -16.86
C SER A 41 -2.69 -13.84 -16.06
N THR A 42 -3.59 -14.81 -16.11
CA THR A 42 -3.29 -16.23 -15.85
C THR A 42 -2.37 -16.78 -16.94
N ALA A 43 -1.11 -16.35 -16.98
CA ALA A 43 -0.11 -16.86 -17.93
C ALA A 43 0.33 -18.27 -17.50
N GLY A 44 -0.52 -19.25 -17.81
CA GLY A 44 -0.31 -20.66 -17.55
C GLY A 44 -0.78 -21.59 -18.68
N VAL A 45 -1.22 -21.10 -19.84
CA VAL A 45 -1.36 -21.93 -21.06
C VAL A 45 -1.21 -21.05 -22.31
N ALA A 46 0.02 -20.83 -22.77
CA ALA A 46 0.22 -20.46 -24.18
C ALA A 46 0.07 -21.73 -25.03
N GLU A 47 -0.66 -21.61 -26.14
CA GLU A 47 -0.84 -22.58 -27.23
C GLU A 47 -1.96 -23.63 -27.08
N ALA A 48 -3.22 -23.20 -27.19
CA ALA A 48 -4.21 -23.83 -28.07
C ALA A 48 -5.50 -23.00 -28.18
N ARG A 49 -5.99 -22.89 -29.40
CA ARG A 49 -7.28 -22.34 -29.82
C ARG A 49 -8.46 -22.95 -29.03
N MET A 50 -8.91 -22.29 -27.97
CA MET A 50 -10.24 -22.43 -27.35
C MET A 50 -10.57 -21.07 -26.71
N ILE A 51 -11.68 -20.44 -27.07
CA ILE A 51 -12.22 -19.32 -26.30
C ILE A 51 -12.66 -19.94 -24.96
N ASN A 52 -11.93 -19.71 -23.88
CA ASN A 52 -12.44 -20.08 -22.56
C ASN A 52 -13.54 -19.05 -22.26
N ALA A 53 -14.79 -19.44 -22.51
CA ALA A 53 -15.92 -18.73 -21.93
C ALA A 53 -15.67 -18.54 -20.43
N ASN A 54 -16.01 -17.36 -19.92
CA ASN A 54 -15.83 -16.92 -18.56
C ASN A 54 -14.37 -16.64 -18.17
N GLU A 55 -13.52 -16.23 -19.13
CA GLU A 55 -12.16 -15.78 -18.86
C GLU A 55 -12.13 -14.28 -18.54
N LEU A 56 -11.48 -13.91 -17.44
CA LEU A 56 -11.25 -12.52 -17.04
C LEU A 56 -9.77 -12.18 -17.19
N ARG A 57 -9.46 -11.05 -17.83
CA ARG A 57 -8.09 -10.57 -18.06
C ARG A 57 -8.01 -9.07 -17.81
N PHE A 58 -7.06 -8.62 -16.99
CA PHE A 58 -6.80 -7.20 -16.75
C PHE A 58 -5.53 -6.76 -17.47
N THR A 59 -5.56 -5.62 -18.16
CA THR A 59 -4.46 -5.22 -19.05
C THR A 59 -3.87 -3.86 -18.74
N SER A 60 -4.64 -2.99 -18.09
CA SER A 60 -4.24 -1.61 -17.83
C SER A 60 -4.98 -1.07 -16.62
N GLY A 61 -4.53 0.08 -16.14
CA GLY A 61 -5.16 0.74 -15.01
C GLY A 61 -4.21 1.69 -14.30
N THR A 62 -4.76 2.43 -13.36
CA THR A 62 -4.04 3.35 -12.49
C THR A 62 -4.45 3.09 -11.05
N ILE A 63 -3.47 3.08 -10.16
CA ILE A 63 -3.70 3.08 -8.70
C ILE A 63 -3.02 4.32 -8.13
N THR A 64 -3.78 5.20 -7.49
CA THR A 64 -3.28 6.42 -6.88
C THR A 64 -3.15 6.20 -5.37
N ILE A 65 -1.92 6.36 -4.88
CA ILE A 65 -1.55 6.19 -3.48
C ILE A 65 -1.24 7.56 -2.89
N ARG A 66 -1.37 7.69 -1.57
CA ARG A 66 -1.13 8.95 -0.84
C ARG A 66 -0.08 8.84 0.25
N GLU A 67 0.10 7.64 0.79
CA GLU A 67 1.00 7.40 1.90
C GLU A 67 1.67 6.03 1.74
N VAL A 68 2.94 5.96 2.15
CA VAL A 68 3.64 4.69 2.35
C VAL A 68 4.24 4.66 3.74
N VAL A 69 3.99 3.57 4.46
CA VAL A 69 4.40 3.35 5.84
C VAL A 69 5.33 2.14 5.91
N PHE A 70 6.48 2.32 6.53
CA PHE A 70 7.34 1.23 6.96
C PHE A 70 7.21 1.08 8.48
N ASP A 71 6.80 -0.10 8.94
CA ASP A 71 6.84 -0.49 10.34
C ASP A 71 7.74 -1.71 10.52
N GLY A 72 8.69 -1.63 11.43
CA GLY A 72 9.67 -2.68 11.64
C GLY A 72 10.02 -2.86 13.11
N GLU A 73 10.20 -4.11 13.51
CA GLU A 73 10.63 -4.48 14.85
C GLU A 73 12.08 -4.96 14.83
N THR A 74 12.93 -4.40 15.68
CA THR A 74 14.27 -4.93 15.99
C THR A 74 14.25 -5.64 17.35
N THR A 75 15.37 -6.20 17.78
CA THR A 75 15.49 -6.77 19.14
C THR A 75 15.28 -5.76 20.26
N ASP A 76 15.56 -4.49 20.00
CA ASP A 76 15.67 -3.46 21.04
C ASP A 76 14.56 -2.38 20.95
N GLN A 77 13.95 -2.21 19.77
CA GLN A 77 12.97 -1.16 19.51
C GLN A 77 12.10 -1.42 18.28
N SER A 78 10.92 -0.81 18.29
CA SER A 78 10.03 -0.62 17.14
C SER A 78 10.42 0.64 16.36
N VAL A 79 10.36 0.59 15.04
CA VAL A 79 10.68 1.69 14.12
C VAL A 79 9.51 1.87 13.17
N SER A 80 8.98 3.10 13.11
CA SER A 80 7.95 3.49 12.14
C SER A 80 8.43 4.68 11.32
N ARG A 81 8.21 4.64 10.01
CA ARG A 81 8.54 5.71 9.06
C ARG A 81 7.40 5.88 8.07
N THR A 82 6.93 7.11 7.92
CA THR A 82 5.83 7.46 7.03
C THR A 82 6.29 8.48 6.01
N ILE A 83 5.92 8.27 4.74
CA ILE A 83 6.05 9.24 3.67
C ILE A 83 4.66 9.54 3.12
N GLU A 84 4.19 10.77 3.36
CA GLU A 84 2.99 11.33 2.73
C GLU A 84 3.37 11.89 1.35
N GLN A 85 3.09 11.12 0.30
CA GLN A 85 3.35 11.51 -1.09
C GLN A 85 2.30 10.89 -2.02
N ILE A 86 1.65 11.75 -2.80
CA ILE A 86 0.79 11.28 -3.89
C ILE A 86 1.65 10.73 -5.01
N ALA A 87 1.40 9.47 -5.38
CA ALA A 87 2.01 8.83 -6.54
C ALA A 87 0.99 7.96 -7.28
N GLU A 88 1.22 7.78 -8.57
CA GLU A 88 0.44 6.90 -9.43
C GLU A 88 1.24 5.65 -9.76
N ILE A 89 0.58 4.50 -9.67
CA ILE A 89 1.07 3.21 -10.13
C ILE A 89 0.38 2.91 -11.45
N ASP A 90 1.15 2.71 -12.51
CA ASP A 90 0.66 2.17 -13.76
C ASP A 90 0.48 0.65 -13.61
N TYR A 91 -0.76 0.17 -13.68
CA TYR A 91 -1.06 -1.24 -13.43
C TYR A 91 -0.48 -2.18 -14.49
N ALA A 92 -0.31 -1.72 -15.74
CA ALA A 92 0.21 -2.56 -16.81
C ALA A 92 1.72 -2.84 -16.65
N THR A 93 2.44 -1.89 -16.05
CA THR A 93 3.91 -1.94 -15.94
C THR A 93 4.42 -2.09 -14.51
N GLY A 94 3.60 -1.80 -13.50
CA GLY A 94 4.02 -1.69 -12.10
C GLY A 94 4.84 -0.43 -11.80
N SER A 95 4.96 0.50 -12.76
CA SER A 95 5.77 1.71 -12.60
C SER A 95 5.12 2.68 -11.63
N VAL A 96 5.91 3.21 -10.69
CA VAL A 96 5.45 4.20 -9.69
C VAL A 96 6.00 5.59 -10.06
N SER A 97 5.13 6.61 -10.10
CA SER A 97 5.50 7.97 -10.46
C SER A 97 4.73 9.03 -9.64
N PRO A 98 5.41 9.99 -8.98
CA PRO A 98 6.87 10.07 -8.79
C PRO A 98 7.42 8.86 -8.02
N GLU A 99 8.75 8.69 -8.06
CA GLU A 99 9.42 7.64 -7.29
C GLU A 99 9.23 7.87 -5.78
N VAL A 100 8.81 6.83 -5.07
CA VAL A 100 8.63 6.84 -3.62
C VAL A 100 9.80 6.13 -2.95
N VAL A 101 10.48 6.82 -2.03
CA VAL A 101 11.62 6.30 -1.27
C VAL A 101 11.46 6.63 0.21
N ILE A 102 11.63 5.62 1.08
CA ILE A 102 11.59 5.75 2.54
C ILE A 102 13.00 5.57 3.10
N GLU A 103 13.44 6.46 3.98
CA GLU A 103 14.69 6.31 4.72
C GLU A 103 14.44 5.60 6.06
N VAL A 104 15.15 4.49 6.27
CA VAL A 104 14.97 3.61 7.43
C VAL A 104 16.32 3.38 8.12
N PRO A 105 16.41 3.49 9.46
CA PRO A 105 17.64 3.18 10.18
C PRO A 105 18.22 1.80 9.84
N ALA A 106 19.54 1.69 9.82
CA ALA A 106 20.19 0.39 9.69
C ALA A 106 19.86 -0.50 10.90
N GLY A 107 19.66 -1.80 10.65
CA GLY A 107 19.28 -2.74 11.69
C GLY A 107 18.89 -4.12 11.16
N ASN A 108 18.83 -5.09 12.07
CA ASN A 108 18.26 -6.40 11.79
C ASN A 108 16.83 -6.42 12.31
N TYR A 109 15.88 -6.40 11.38
CA TYR A 109 14.46 -6.41 11.66
C TYR A 109 13.95 -7.84 11.73
N THR A 110 13.21 -8.17 12.78
CA THR A 110 12.56 -9.47 13.03
C THR A 110 11.10 -9.52 12.59
N SER A 111 10.57 -8.39 12.14
CA SER A 111 9.28 -8.25 11.47
C SER A 111 9.30 -6.93 10.73
N VAL A 112 8.77 -6.91 9.51
CA VAL A 112 8.58 -5.69 8.72
C VAL A 112 7.20 -5.74 8.08
N ASN A 113 6.49 -4.61 8.13
CA ASN A 113 5.28 -4.33 7.40
C ASN A 113 5.54 -3.10 6.51
N LEU A 114 5.18 -3.20 5.25
CA LEU A 114 5.12 -2.08 4.31
C LEU A 114 3.65 -1.86 3.98
N GLY A 115 3.11 -0.72 4.39
CA GLY A 115 1.75 -0.29 4.10
C GLY A 115 1.71 0.75 3.00
N ILE A 116 0.71 0.68 2.12
CA ILE A 116 0.39 1.70 1.13
C ILE A 116 -1.07 2.12 1.34
N GLU A 117 -1.31 3.40 1.61
CA GLU A 117 -2.66 3.96 1.67
C GLU A 117 -3.07 4.50 0.30
N LEU A 118 -4.26 4.15 -0.16
CA LEU A 118 -4.87 4.73 -1.35
C LEU A 118 -5.30 6.17 -1.12
N GLN A 119 -5.25 6.98 -2.18
CA GLN A 119 -5.90 8.28 -2.19
C GLN A 119 -7.42 8.13 -1.96
N ASP A 120 -8.01 8.98 -1.13
CA ASP A 120 -9.46 8.95 -0.87
C ASP A 120 -10.12 10.34 -0.83
N ASP A 121 -9.32 11.41 -0.88
CA ASP A 121 -9.81 12.75 -1.06
C ASP A 121 -10.06 13.04 -2.54
N GLY A 122 -11.34 12.97 -2.92
CA GLY A 122 -11.77 13.40 -4.24
C GLY A 122 -13.04 12.72 -4.73
N ALA A 123 -13.50 13.16 -5.90
CA ALA A 123 -14.58 12.50 -6.62
C ALA A 123 -14.08 11.39 -7.55
N GLU A 124 -12.78 11.40 -7.87
CA GLU A 124 -12.17 10.42 -8.78
C GLU A 124 -11.80 9.15 -8.03
N PRO A 125 -11.98 7.96 -8.64
CA PRO A 125 -11.56 6.71 -8.04
C PRO A 125 -10.03 6.61 -7.94
N SER A 126 -9.54 6.11 -6.81
CA SER A 126 -8.11 5.86 -6.58
C SER A 126 -7.61 4.58 -7.22
N VAL A 127 -8.50 3.64 -7.54
CA VAL A 127 -8.17 2.47 -8.34
C VAL A 127 -9.08 2.42 -9.55
N VAL A 128 -8.49 2.38 -10.73
CA VAL A 128 -9.16 2.13 -11.99
C VAL A 128 -8.42 1.01 -12.70
N ILE A 129 -9.01 -0.19 -12.76
CA ILE A 129 -8.43 -1.33 -13.49
C ILE A 129 -9.33 -1.70 -14.66
N GLU A 130 -8.73 -1.89 -15.83
CA GLU A 130 -9.41 -2.16 -17.08
C GLU A 130 -8.96 -3.48 -17.69
N GLY A 131 -9.90 -4.17 -18.31
CA GLY A 131 -9.71 -5.52 -18.81
C GLY A 131 -10.79 -5.97 -19.78
N THR A 132 -10.82 -7.27 -20.00
CA THR A 132 -11.80 -7.94 -20.85
C THR A 132 -12.31 -9.18 -20.13
N TYR A 133 -13.63 -9.35 -20.17
CA TYR A 133 -14.31 -10.56 -19.77
C TYR A 133 -14.85 -11.25 -21.03
N THR A 134 -14.47 -12.51 -21.24
CA THR A 134 -15.04 -13.34 -22.30
C THR A 134 -16.34 -13.96 -21.77
N HIS A 135 -17.46 -13.47 -22.27
CA HIS A 135 -18.81 -13.89 -21.87
C HIS A 135 -19.09 -15.36 -22.25
N SER A 136 -20.11 -15.99 -21.63
CA SER A 136 -20.46 -17.39 -21.89
C SER A 136 -20.88 -17.72 -23.32
N ASP A 137 -21.32 -16.72 -24.09
CA ASP A 137 -21.60 -16.85 -25.52
C ASP A 137 -20.35 -16.66 -26.43
N GLY A 138 -19.19 -16.39 -25.82
CA GLY A 138 -17.91 -16.17 -26.47
C GLY A 138 -17.65 -14.74 -26.92
N ALA A 139 -18.51 -13.78 -26.57
CA ALA A 139 -18.26 -12.36 -26.83
C ALA A 139 -17.27 -11.78 -25.82
N ASP A 140 -16.30 -11.00 -26.29
CA ASP A 140 -15.40 -10.24 -25.42
C ASP A 140 -16.06 -8.91 -25.02
N ILE A 141 -16.23 -8.71 -23.73
CA ILE A 141 -16.86 -7.53 -23.13
C ILE A 141 -15.81 -6.75 -22.34
N PRO A 142 -15.61 -5.45 -22.62
CA PRO A 142 -14.75 -4.60 -21.80
C PRO A 142 -15.26 -4.54 -20.36
N LEU A 143 -14.34 -4.64 -19.41
CA LEU A 143 -14.63 -4.56 -17.99
C LEU A 143 -13.76 -3.48 -17.34
N ARG A 144 -14.37 -2.68 -16.46
CA ARG A 144 -13.72 -1.61 -15.71
C ARG A 144 -14.13 -1.70 -14.25
N PHE A 145 -13.14 -1.82 -13.37
CA PHE A 145 -13.30 -1.76 -11.92
C PHE A 145 -12.89 -0.38 -11.41
N GLU A 146 -13.73 0.22 -10.57
CA GLU A 146 -13.48 1.50 -9.93
C GLU A 146 -13.64 1.36 -8.41
N PHE A 147 -12.61 1.75 -7.67
CA PHE A 147 -12.63 1.76 -6.21
C PHE A 147 -12.11 3.11 -5.69
N ASN A 148 -12.80 3.65 -4.70
CA ASN A 148 -12.52 4.95 -4.10
C ASN A 148 -12.74 4.88 -2.59
N SER A 149 -11.75 4.32 -1.90
CA SER A 149 -11.70 4.24 -0.44
C SER A 149 -10.24 4.38 -0.01
N GLY A 150 -10.00 4.93 1.18
CA GLY A 150 -8.67 5.06 1.80
C GLY A 150 -8.15 3.74 2.36
N GLU A 151 -8.26 2.67 1.57
CA GLU A 151 -7.85 1.33 1.97
C GLU A 151 -6.32 1.26 2.08
N VAL A 152 -5.83 0.43 3.01
CA VAL A 152 -4.40 0.22 3.23
C VAL A 152 -3.99 -1.16 2.76
N PHE A 153 -3.12 -1.21 1.75
CA PHE A 153 -2.51 -2.46 1.29
C PHE A 153 -1.25 -2.72 2.09
N GLU A 154 -1.27 -3.81 2.87
CA GLU A 154 -0.13 -4.22 3.67
C GLU A 154 0.63 -5.38 3.04
N ALA A 155 1.95 -5.35 3.18
CA ALA A 155 2.82 -6.42 2.78
C ALA A 155 3.83 -6.72 3.90
N ASN A 156 3.89 -7.99 4.33
CA ASN A 156 4.70 -8.40 5.48
C ASN A 156 5.96 -9.18 5.07
N ALA A 157 7.07 -8.95 5.77
CA ALA A 157 8.29 -9.75 5.69
C ALA A 157 8.75 -10.20 7.08
N ALA A 158 9.15 -11.48 7.19
CA ALA A 158 9.52 -12.09 8.46
C ALA A 158 10.84 -11.57 9.04
N SER A 159 11.79 -11.14 8.20
CA SER A 159 13.03 -10.50 8.67
C SER A 159 13.73 -9.79 7.53
N VAL A 160 14.35 -8.65 7.81
CA VAL A 160 15.12 -7.87 6.83
C VAL A 160 16.37 -7.31 7.51
N ALA A 161 17.53 -7.45 6.87
CA ALA A 161 18.76 -6.79 7.32
C ALA A 161 18.98 -5.53 6.49
N ILE A 162 18.84 -4.36 7.12
CA ILE A 162 19.08 -3.07 6.48
C ILE A 162 20.48 -2.61 6.90
N VAL A 163 21.36 -2.51 5.91
CA VAL A 163 22.73 -2.01 6.10
C VAL A 163 22.76 -0.51 5.83
N ASP A 164 23.64 0.19 6.53
CA ASP A 164 23.86 1.61 6.30
C ASP A 164 24.21 1.92 4.83
N GLY A 165 23.52 2.89 4.25
CA GLY A 165 23.67 3.29 2.84
C GLY A 165 23.18 2.26 1.82
N ALA A 166 22.47 1.22 2.24
CA ALA A 166 21.87 0.25 1.32
C ALA A 166 20.68 0.89 0.58
N ASP A 167 20.59 0.62 -0.72
CA ASP A 167 19.38 0.85 -1.51
C ASP A 167 18.66 -0.50 -1.63
N LEU A 168 17.50 -0.63 -0.98
CA LEU A 168 16.64 -1.80 -1.03
C LEU A 168 15.39 -1.51 -1.86
N VAL A 169 14.80 -2.55 -2.41
CA VAL A 169 13.47 -2.50 -3.03
C VAL A 169 12.46 -3.11 -2.07
N GLY A 170 11.45 -2.33 -1.68
CA GLY A 170 10.27 -2.81 -0.98
C GLY A 170 9.17 -3.11 -2.00
N LYS A 171 8.82 -4.38 -2.16
CA LYS A 171 7.92 -4.82 -3.22
C LYS A 171 6.53 -5.20 -2.72
N ILE A 172 5.49 -4.61 -3.32
CA ILE A 172 4.07 -4.94 -3.08
C ILE A 172 3.43 -5.49 -4.35
N THR A 173 2.52 -6.46 -4.22
CA THR A 173 1.84 -7.07 -5.35
C THR A 173 0.36 -6.70 -5.37
N PHE A 174 -0.10 -6.09 -6.46
CA PHE A 174 -1.52 -5.85 -6.73
C PHE A 174 -2.04 -6.87 -7.74
N ASP A 175 -2.79 -7.86 -7.25
CA ASP A 175 -3.35 -8.94 -8.07
C ASP A 175 -4.86 -8.78 -8.26
N ALA A 176 -5.25 -8.13 -9.36
CA ALA A 176 -6.65 -7.89 -9.66
C ALA A 176 -7.42 -9.19 -9.95
N LEU A 177 -6.75 -10.27 -10.37
CA LEU A 177 -7.40 -11.56 -10.52
C LEU A 177 -7.71 -12.19 -9.16
N ASP A 178 -6.84 -12.02 -8.17
CA ASP A 178 -7.11 -12.46 -6.79
C ASP A 178 -8.28 -11.69 -6.16
N TRP A 179 -8.41 -10.38 -6.43
CA TRP A 179 -9.55 -9.58 -5.97
C TRP A 179 -10.89 -10.10 -6.52
N PHE A 180 -10.86 -10.67 -7.72
CA PHE A 180 -12.04 -11.22 -8.39
C PHE A 180 -12.21 -12.74 -8.17
N SER A 181 -11.38 -13.37 -7.33
CA SER A 181 -11.35 -14.82 -7.16
C SER A 181 -12.65 -15.43 -6.62
N ASP A 182 -13.43 -14.66 -5.86
CA ASP A 182 -14.73 -15.06 -5.32
C ASP A 182 -15.91 -14.75 -6.25
N ILE A 183 -15.65 -14.11 -7.40
CA ILE A 183 -16.69 -13.77 -8.37
C ILE A 183 -16.97 -14.95 -9.30
N ALA A 184 -18.16 -15.51 -9.20
CA ALA A 184 -18.58 -16.57 -10.10
C ALA A 184 -18.89 -16.02 -11.50
N ALA A 185 -18.58 -16.81 -12.53
CA ALA A 185 -18.81 -16.47 -13.94
C ALA A 185 -20.23 -15.93 -14.24
N TYR A 186 -21.27 -16.56 -13.68
CA TYR A 186 -22.64 -16.14 -13.93
C TYR A 186 -22.93 -14.71 -13.43
N GLN A 187 -22.20 -14.23 -12.42
CA GLN A 187 -22.34 -12.86 -11.94
C GLN A 187 -21.85 -11.86 -12.99
N LEU A 188 -20.74 -12.18 -13.67
CA LEU A 188 -20.21 -11.36 -14.76
C LEU A 188 -21.04 -11.46 -16.04
N ASP A 189 -21.61 -12.64 -16.34
CA ASP A 189 -22.56 -12.82 -17.45
C ASP A 189 -23.85 -11.99 -17.26
N GLU A 190 -24.35 -11.92 -16.03
CA GLU A 190 -25.56 -11.17 -15.70
C GLU A 190 -25.28 -9.68 -15.38
N ALA A 191 -24.01 -9.25 -15.44
CA ALA A 191 -23.63 -7.89 -15.10
C ALA A 191 -24.25 -6.87 -16.05
N ARG A 192 -24.69 -5.75 -15.49
CA ARG A 192 -25.27 -4.64 -16.25
C ARG A 192 -24.17 -3.94 -17.03
N LEU A 193 -24.38 -3.80 -18.34
CA LEU A 193 -23.57 -2.98 -19.22
C LEU A 193 -23.96 -1.50 -19.12
N THR A 194 -22.95 -0.63 -19.05
CA THR A 194 -23.09 0.81 -19.24
C THR A 194 -22.28 1.15 -20.48
N GLU A 195 -22.96 1.61 -21.54
CA GLU A 195 -22.33 1.96 -22.83
C GLU A 195 -21.47 0.83 -23.44
N GLY A 196 -21.86 -0.43 -23.19
CA GLY A 196 -21.15 -1.61 -23.70
C GLY A 196 -19.99 -2.10 -22.80
N VAL A 197 -19.80 -1.49 -21.63
CA VAL A 197 -18.76 -1.86 -20.65
C VAL A 197 -19.40 -2.41 -19.38
N ILE A 198 -18.84 -3.49 -18.81
CA ILE A 198 -19.14 -3.90 -17.44
C ILE A 198 -18.40 -2.94 -16.51
N VAL A 199 -19.11 -1.95 -15.97
CA VAL A 199 -18.57 -1.03 -14.96
C VAL A 199 -18.93 -1.58 -13.59
N ILE A 200 -17.91 -1.91 -12.79
CA ILE A 200 -18.02 -2.40 -11.41
C ILE A 200 -17.53 -1.30 -10.48
N SER A 201 -18.45 -0.71 -9.74
CA SER A 201 -18.20 0.35 -8.77
C SER A 201 -19.27 0.30 -7.67
N SER A 202 -19.12 1.12 -6.63
CA SER A 202 -20.10 1.23 -5.55
C SER A 202 -21.53 1.57 -6.02
N SER A 203 -21.69 2.11 -7.24
CA SER A 203 -22.99 2.49 -7.82
C SER A 203 -23.40 1.68 -9.06
N SER A 204 -22.53 0.81 -9.59
CA SER A 204 -22.80 -0.01 -10.77
C SER A 204 -22.29 -1.43 -10.54
N ASN A 205 -23.17 -2.43 -10.71
CA ASN A 205 -22.86 -3.82 -10.37
C ASN A 205 -22.38 -3.96 -8.90
N ALA A 206 -23.03 -3.22 -7.99
CA ALA A 206 -22.59 -3.04 -6.60
C ALA A 206 -22.37 -4.36 -5.84
N SER A 207 -23.16 -5.40 -6.10
CA SER A 207 -22.96 -6.70 -5.45
C SER A 207 -21.66 -7.41 -5.85
N ILE A 208 -21.16 -7.15 -7.08
CA ILE A 208 -19.84 -7.62 -7.50
C ILE A 208 -18.77 -6.73 -6.86
N PHE A 209 -19.00 -5.41 -6.85
CA PHE A 209 -18.09 -4.47 -6.21
C PHE A 209 -17.84 -4.81 -4.74
N ASP A 210 -18.90 -5.05 -3.95
CA ASP A 210 -18.78 -5.38 -2.52
C ASP A 210 -17.92 -6.64 -2.32
N ALA A 211 -18.17 -7.69 -3.12
CA ALA A 211 -17.39 -8.93 -3.04
C ALA A 211 -15.92 -8.76 -3.46
N VAL A 212 -15.63 -7.88 -4.43
CA VAL A 212 -14.25 -7.55 -4.83
C VAL A 212 -13.58 -6.68 -3.76
N ALA A 213 -14.29 -5.72 -3.18
CA ALA A 213 -13.78 -4.84 -2.14
C ALA A 213 -13.37 -5.64 -0.89
N ASP A 214 -14.18 -6.61 -0.46
CA ASP A 214 -13.86 -7.50 0.67
C ASP A 214 -12.54 -8.27 0.50
N ARG A 215 -12.06 -8.43 -0.75
CA ARG A 215 -10.79 -9.09 -1.06
C ARG A 215 -9.58 -8.16 -1.02
N LEU A 216 -9.78 -6.84 -1.14
CA LEU A 216 -8.69 -5.86 -1.12
C LEU A 216 -8.01 -5.79 0.25
N ASP A 217 -8.76 -6.03 1.33
CA ASP A 217 -8.29 -6.00 2.72
C ASP A 217 -7.34 -7.17 3.08
N VAL A 218 -7.11 -8.09 2.15
CA VAL A 218 -6.26 -9.27 2.40
C VAL A 218 -4.78 -8.88 2.25
N ALA A 219 -4.06 -8.85 3.38
CA ALA A 219 -2.63 -8.57 3.41
C ALA A 219 -1.81 -9.52 2.52
N THR A 220 -0.82 -8.94 1.84
CA THR A 220 0.07 -9.65 0.90
C THR A 220 1.46 -9.90 1.51
N GLN A 221 2.35 -10.53 0.75
CA GLN A 221 3.74 -10.75 1.15
C GLN A 221 4.65 -9.66 0.59
N ALA A 222 5.48 -9.04 1.46
CA ALA A 222 6.55 -8.14 1.03
C ALA A 222 7.82 -8.93 0.69
N VAL A 223 8.52 -8.48 -0.35
CA VAL A 223 9.88 -8.91 -0.67
C VAL A 223 10.79 -7.70 -0.56
N PHE A 224 11.91 -7.87 0.15
CA PHE A 224 12.97 -6.88 0.27
C PHE A 224 14.22 -7.45 -0.40
N GLU A 225 14.71 -6.79 -1.45
CA GLU A 225 15.88 -7.20 -2.24
C GLU A 225 16.88 -6.06 -2.47
#